data_AF-A0A3B8RXQ4-F1
#
_entry.id   AF-A0A3B8RXQ4-F1
#
_cell.length_a   1.000
_cell.length_b   1.000
_cell.length_c   1.000
_cell.angle_alpha   90.00
_cell.angle_beta   90.00
_cell.angle_gamma   90.00
#
_symmetry.space_group_name_H-M   'P 1'
#
loop_
_entity.id
_entity.type
_entity.pdbx_description
1 polymer ?
#
loop_
_entity_poly.entity_id
_entity_poly.type
_entity_poly.pdbx_seq_one_letter_code
_entity_poly.pdbx_strand_id
1 'polypeptide(L)'
;MEQELYPAFGFSIKDTLKSGGYVVERVLPNTIAFENGLKKNDIVLAIDGKSFENSTALKKHLQFKNWDEQITFSLLRGEEKVELSFVIKPVKHEE
;
A
#
# COMPACT_ATOMS: atom_id res chain seq x y z
N MET A 1 -5.36 1.06 26.47
CA MET A 1 -4.72 1.57 25.24
C MET A 1 -5.46 0.94 24.09
N GLU A 2 -6.55 1.57 23.68
CA GLU A 2 -7.29 1.20 22.47
C GLU A 2 -6.34 1.42 21.30
N GLN A 3 -5.73 0.35 20.79
CA GLN A 3 -5.10 0.42 19.48
C GLN A 3 -6.26 0.48 18.50
N GLU A 4 -6.65 1.70 18.13
CA GLU A 4 -7.56 1.96 17.02
C GLU A 4 -7.07 1.12 15.83
N LEU A 5 -7.80 0.05 15.51
CA LEU A 5 -7.41 -0.91 14.48
C LEU A 5 -7.52 -0.23 13.12
N TYR A 6 -6.39 0.28 12.65
CA TYR A 6 -6.20 0.97 11.38
C TYR A 6 -6.60 0.10 10.18
N PRO A 7 -6.95 0.72 9.03
CA PRO A 7 -7.28 -0.01 7.81
C PRO A 7 -6.16 -0.97 7.41
N ALA A 8 -6.44 -2.27 7.51
CA ALA A 8 -5.63 -3.26 6.82
C ALA A 8 -5.84 -3.08 5.32
N PHE A 9 -4.86 -2.49 4.63
CA PHE A 9 -4.91 -2.31 3.17
C PHE A 9 -5.02 -3.63 2.40
N GLY A 10 -4.70 -4.76 3.04
CA GLY A 10 -4.97 -6.09 2.49
C GLY A 10 -3.92 -6.61 1.51
N PHE A 11 -2.68 -6.14 1.61
CA PHE A 11 -1.58 -6.62 0.77
C PHE A 11 -0.34 -6.97 1.59
N SER A 12 0.54 -7.77 1.00
CA SER A 12 1.82 -8.17 1.59
C SER A 12 2.96 -7.69 0.70
N ILE A 13 4.04 -7.24 1.34
CA ILE A 13 5.24 -6.77 0.66
C ILE A 13 6.49 -7.51 1.13
N LYS A 14 7.48 -7.53 0.24
CA LYS A 14 8.82 -8.05 0.47
C LYS A 14 9.87 -7.04 0.01
N ASP A 15 10.90 -6.85 0.84
CA ASP A 15 12.05 -6.00 0.50
C ASP A 15 12.78 -6.55 -0.73
N THR A 16 13.08 -5.68 -1.71
CA THR A 16 14.01 -6.01 -2.79
C THR A 16 15.40 -5.46 -2.51
N LEU A 17 16.39 -6.36 -2.57
CA LEU A 17 17.81 -6.05 -2.36
C LEU A 17 18.41 -5.18 -3.49
N LYS A 18 17.72 -5.03 -4.63
CA LYS A 18 18.32 -4.47 -5.86
C LYS A 18 17.93 -3.04 -6.21
N SER A 19 16.81 -2.50 -5.72
CA SER A 19 16.29 -1.22 -6.24
C SER A 19 15.62 -0.29 -5.23
N GLY A 20 15.81 -0.50 -3.92
CA GLY A 20 15.29 0.43 -2.90
C GLY A 20 13.76 0.55 -2.90
N GLY A 21 13.07 -0.54 -3.22
CA GLY A 21 11.60 -0.61 -3.27
C GLY A 21 11.05 -1.86 -2.59
N TYR A 22 9.73 -1.97 -2.57
CA TYR A 22 9.01 -3.05 -1.89
C TYR A 22 8.10 -3.77 -2.87
N VAL A 23 8.40 -5.04 -3.13
CA VAL A 23 7.63 -5.85 -4.06
C VAL A 23 6.35 -6.33 -3.38
N VAL A 24 5.21 -6.07 -4.01
CA VAL A 24 3.91 -6.60 -3.59
C VAL A 24 3.86 -8.09 -3.92
N GLU A 25 3.92 -8.95 -2.90
CA GLU A 25 3.86 -10.40 -3.05
C GLU A 25 2.43 -10.89 -3.27
N ARG A 26 1.47 -10.26 -2.59
CA ARG A 26 0.06 -10.66 -2.62
C ARG A 26 -0.82 -9.45 -2.36
N VAL A 27 -1.93 -9.39 -3.08
CA VAL A 27 -3.04 -8.48 -2.82
C VAL A 27 -4.27 -9.35 -2.58
N LEU A 28 -4.96 -9.14 -1.46
CA LEU A 28 -6.16 -9.88 -1.11
C LEU A 28 -7.36 -9.25 -1.85
N PRO A 29 -8.26 -10.06 -2.44
CA PRO A 29 -9.47 -9.54 -3.06
C PRO A 29 -10.35 -8.84 -2.01
N ASN A 30 -11.21 -7.92 -2.47
CA ASN A 30 -12.12 -7.15 -1.61
C ASN A 30 -11.41 -6.35 -0.52
N THR A 31 -10.20 -5.86 -0.80
CA THR A 31 -9.43 -5.00 0.11
C THR A 31 -9.11 -3.66 -0.55
N ILE A 32 -8.77 -2.67 0.27
CA ILE A 32 -8.51 -1.30 -0.18
C ILE A 32 -7.45 -1.31 -1.30
N ALA A 33 -6.37 -2.07 -1.13
CA ALA A 33 -5.33 -2.19 -2.15
C ALA A 33 -5.85 -2.78 -3.46
N PHE A 34 -6.68 -3.81 -3.41
CA PHE A 34 -7.23 -4.47 -4.59
C PHE A 34 -8.17 -3.55 -5.38
N GLU A 35 -9.14 -2.93 -4.68
CA GLU A 35 -10.13 -2.03 -5.27
C GLU A 35 -9.47 -0.81 -5.92
N ASN A 36 -8.35 -0.35 -5.37
CA ASN A 36 -7.61 0.80 -5.89
C ASN A 36 -6.51 0.43 -6.90
N GLY A 37 -6.50 -0.82 -7.38
CA GLY A 37 -5.68 -1.23 -8.51
C GLY A 37 -4.24 -1.63 -8.19
N LEU A 38 -3.91 -1.86 -6.92
CA LEU A 38 -2.65 -2.49 -6.52
C LEU A 38 -2.63 -3.95 -6.97
N LYS A 39 -1.50 -4.41 -7.50
CA LYS A 39 -1.36 -5.76 -8.05
C LYS A 39 -0.10 -6.43 -7.55
N LYS A 40 -0.12 -7.76 -7.61
CA LYS A 40 1.07 -8.57 -7.39
C LYS A 40 2.17 -8.17 -8.38
N ASN A 41 3.42 -8.16 -7.91
CA ASN A 41 4.63 -7.72 -8.61
C ASN A 41 4.75 -6.20 -8.81
N ASP A 42 3.82 -5.39 -8.27
CA ASP A 42 4.07 -3.95 -8.16
C ASP A 42 5.25 -3.71 -7.21
N ILE A 43 6.13 -2.77 -7.54
CA ILE A 43 7.24 -2.37 -6.68
C ILE A 43 6.93 -1.01 -6.12
N VAL A 44 6.55 -0.92 -4.84
CA VAL A 44 6.31 0.35 -4.17
C VAL A 44 7.64 1.07 -3.97
N LEU A 45 7.75 2.28 -4.52
CA LEU A 45 8.94 3.12 -4.40
C LEU A 45 8.76 4.18 -3.31
N ALA A 46 7.58 4.79 -3.26
CA ALA A 46 7.23 5.81 -2.29
C ALA A 46 5.73 5.79 -1.98
N ILE A 47 5.37 6.30 -0.81
CA ILE A 47 3.98 6.52 -0.39
C ILE A 47 3.90 7.96 0.13
N ASP A 48 2.93 8.73 -0.33
CA ASP A 48 2.80 10.16 0.00
C ASP A 48 4.06 10.96 -0.34
N GLY A 49 4.76 10.57 -1.42
CA GLY A 49 6.06 11.14 -1.81
C GLY A 49 7.21 10.82 -0.86
N LYS A 50 7.01 9.98 0.17
CA LYS A 50 8.05 9.54 1.11
C LYS A 50 8.60 8.17 0.72
N SER A 51 9.92 8.08 0.59
CA SER A 51 10.64 6.81 0.48
C SER A 51 10.86 6.21 1.87
N PHE A 52 10.91 4.88 1.95
CA PHE A 52 11.15 4.16 3.20
C PHE A 52 12.42 3.33 3.09
N GLU A 53 13.17 3.23 4.19
CA GLU A 53 14.44 2.49 4.25
C GLU A 53 14.25 0.97 4.46
N ASN A 54 13.13 0.58 5.08
CA ASN A 54 12.77 -0.83 5.26
C ASN A 54 11.25 -1.04 5.25
N SER A 55 10.83 -2.29 5.04
CA SER A 55 9.41 -2.64 4.96
C SER A 55 8.66 -2.39 6.27
N THR A 56 9.36 -2.44 7.41
CA THR A 56 8.78 -2.10 8.72
C THR A 56 8.38 -0.63 8.79
N ALA A 57 9.21 0.30 8.33
CA ALA A 57 8.92 1.73 8.31
C ALA A 57 7.75 2.04 7.38
N LEU A 58 7.70 1.40 6.20
CA LEU A 58 6.59 1.53 5.28
C LEU A 58 5.29 1.02 5.90
N LYS A 59 5.30 -0.20 6.46
CA LYS A 59 4.12 -0.77 7.14
C LYS A 59 3.65 0.13 8.27
N LYS A 60 4.58 0.65 9.08
CA LYS A 60 4.25 1.64 10.11
C LYS A 60 3.60 2.88 9.52
N HIS A 61 4.12 3.42 8.42
CA HIS A 61 3.50 4.59 7.82
C HIS A 61 2.05 4.34 7.39
N LEU A 62 1.78 3.20 6.76
CA LEU A 62 0.42 2.78 6.42
C LEU A 62 -0.46 2.54 7.64
N GLN A 63 0.12 2.02 8.72
CA GLN A 63 -0.58 1.80 9.98
C GLN A 63 -0.97 3.11 10.67
N PHE A 64 -0.40 4.26 10.32
CA PHE A 64 -0.75 5.54 10.94
C PHE A 64 -1.74 6.36 10.09
N LYS A 65 -2.32 5.74 9.06
CA LYS A 65 -3.28 6.39 8.16
C LYS A 65 -4.70 6.29 8.68
N ASN A 66 -5.45 7.37 8.52
CA ASN A 66 -6.84 7.46 8.96
C ASN A 66 -7.83 7.14 7.83
N TRP A 67 -9.06 6.80 8.22
CA TRP A 67 -10.18 6.77 7.28
C TRP A 67 -10.45 8.16 6.69
N ASP A 68 -10.95 8.18 5.45
CA ASP A 68 -11.19 9.38 4.66
C ASP A 68 -9.94 10.24 4.36
N GLU A 69 -8.75 9.75 4.69
CA GLU A 69 -7.48 10.36 4.30
C GLU A 69 -7.11 9.97 2.86
N GLN A 70 -6.54 10.90 2.10
CA GLN A 70 -5.97 10.61 0.78
C GLN A 70 -4.56 10.02 0.93
N ILE A 71 -4.28 8.98 0.17
CA ILE A 71 -2.97 8.35 0.09
C ILE A 71 -2.54 8.22 -1.37
N THR A 72 -1.25 8.41 -1.62
CA THR A 72 -0.66 8.28 -2.96
C THR A 72 0.43 7.23 -2.92
N PHE A 73 0.33 6.21 -3.77
CA PHE A 73 1.37 5.19 -3.94
C PHE A 73 2.10 5.44 -5.26
N SER A 74 3.40 5.69 -5.18
CA SER A 74 4.27 5.69 -6.35
C SER A 74 4.90 4.31 -6.47
N LEU A 75 4.58 3.60 -7.54
CA LEU A 75 5.03 2.24 -7.76
C LEU A 75 5.57 2.02 -9.17
N LEU A 76 6.37 0.98 -9.33
CA LEU A 76 6.90 0.53 -10.60
C LEU A 76 6.24 -0.79 -10.97
N ARG A 77 5.56 -0.81 -12.12
CA ARG A 77 4.92 -2.00 -12.67
C ARG A 77 5.65 -2.39 -13.95
N GLY A 78 6.51 -3.41 -13.85
CA GLY A 78 7.46 -3.72 -14.92
C GLY A 78 8.49 -2.60 -15.05
N GLU A 79 8.45 -1.87 -16.16
CA GLU A 79 9.34 -0.72 -16.43
C GLU A 79 8.60 0.63 -16.34
N GLU A 80 7.29 0.61 -16.16
CA GLU A 80 6.45 1.81 -16.10
C GLU A 80 6.23 2.27 -14.67
N LYS A 81 6.34 3.58 -14.44
CA LYS A 81 5.94 4.19 -13.17
C LYS A 81 4.44 4.41 -13.19
N VAL A 82 3.76 3.86 -12.20
CA VAL A 82 2.33 4.02 -11.99
C VAL A 82 2.14 4.74 -10.65
N GLU A 83 1.23 5.70 -10.63
CA GLU A 83 0.83 6.40 -9.42
C GLU A 83 -0.63 6.07 -9.12
N LEU A 84 -0.89 5.59 -7.91
CA LEU A 84 -2.23 5.27 -7.44
C LEU A 84 -2.58 6.23 -6.31
N SER A 85 -3.51 7.15 -6.57
CA SER A 85 -3.99 8.13 -5.61
C SER A 85 -5.45 7.87 -5.29
N PHE A 86 -5.76 7.61 -4.02
CA PHE A 86 -7.11 7.27 -3.59
C PHE A 86 -7.37 7.66 -2.15
N VAL A 87 -8.65 7.73 -1.79
CA VAL A 87 -9.09 8.00 -0.41
C VAL A 87 -9.31 6.67 0.32
N ILE A 88 -8.77 6.56 1.52
CA ILE A 88 -8.85 5.36 2.35
C ILE A 88 -10.28 5.23 2.87
N LYS A 89 -11.02 4.28 2.31
CA LYS A 89 -12.41 4.01 2.69
C LYS A 89 -12.60 2.52 2.98
N PRO A 90 -13.49 2.16 3.93
CA PRO A 90 -13.79 0.76 4.18
C PRO A 90 -14.40 0.15 2.91
N VAL A 91 -13.84 -0.97 2.46
CA VAL A 91 -14.43 -1.72 1.36
C VAL A 91 -15.72 -2.35 1.89
N LYS A 92 -16.87 -1.79 1.50
CA LYS A 92 -18.16 -2.40 1.82
C LYS A 92 -18.28 -3.67 0.99
N HIS A 93 -18.39 -4.81 1.67
CA HIS A 93 -18.85 -6.03 1.06
C HIS A 93 -20.38 -5.94 1.01
N GLU A 94 -20.94 -5.59 -0.15
CA GLU A 94 -22.35 -5.86 -0.41
C GLU A 94 -22.43 -7.35 -0.76
N GLU A 95 -22.99 -8.13 0.17
CA GLU A 95 -23.40 -9.54 -0.06
C GLU A 95 -24.55 -9.64 -1.06
#